data_AF-A0A0Q9NMR2-F1
#
_entry.id   AF-A0A0Q9NMR2-F1
#
_cell.length_a   1.000
_cell.length_b   1.000
_cell.length_c   1.000
_cell.angle_alpha   90.00
_cell.angle_beta   90.00
_cell.angle_gamma   90.00
#
_symmetry.space_group_name_H-M   'P 1'
#
loop_
_entity.id
_entity.type
_entity.pdbx_description
1 polymer ?
#
loop_
_entity_poly.entity_id
_entity_poly.type
_entity_poly.pdbx_seq_one_letter_code
_entity_poly.pdbx_strand_id
1 'polypeptide(L)'
;MTVESPRRRSALSRPWYFGTGMDDTVHAYTREEWGIGGSQPFGNYTAHTVTGLVTVTALMTIPAILAPVLLIVAIARLNVGMALLFLACTVLFTGGWLLGLRSLRRESAAGKLRRLKGLPKPRFAVTDDQARRWFEAHPAGIPLTRENFPDSSYPFPGEQP
;
A
#
# COMPACT_ATOMS: atom_id res chain seq x y z
N MET A 1 7.52 -16.56 21.71
CA MET A 1 6.84 -17.11 20.52
C MET A 1 5.43 -16.55 20.47
N THR A 2 5.21 -15.50 19.69
CA THR A 2 3.89 -14.86 19.53
C THR A 2 3.07 -15.70 18.58
N VAL A 3 2.01 -16.34 19.08
CA VAL A 3 1.05 -17.08 18.27
C VAL A 3 0.30 -16.07 17.40
N GLU A 4 0.73 -15.89 16.16
CA GLU A 4 -0.05 -15.13 15.19
C GLU A 4 -1.39 -15.84 14.97
N SER A 5 -2.48 -15.13 15.25
CA SER A 5 -3.85 -15.59 14.98
C SER A 5 -3.96 -16.09 13.52
N PRO A 6 -4.66 -17.22 13.27
CA PRO A 6 -4.84 -17.76 11.91
C PRO A 6 -5.43 -16.76 10.92
N ARG A 7 -6.20 -15.77 11.40
CA ARG A 7 -6.71 -14.64 10.58
C ARG A 7 -5.59 -13.73 10.02
N ARG A 8 -4.46 -13.58 10.72
CA ARG A 8 -3.32 -12.79 10.23
C ARG A 8 -2.52 -13.52 9.14
N ARG A 9 -2.46 -14.85 9.17
CA ARG A 9 -1.79 -15.62 8.11
C ARG A 9 -2.58 -15.60 6.80
N SER A 10 -3.91 -15.73 6.84
CA SER A 10 -4.74 -15.67 5.63
C SER A 10 -4.74 -14.28 4.97
N ALA A 11 -4.65 -13.21 5.77
CA ALA A 11 -4.52 -11.84 5.29
C ALA A 11 -3.28 -11.60 4.42
N LEU A 12 -2.19 -12.34 4.63
CA LEU A 12 -0.93 -12.18 3.89
C LEU A 12 -0.85 -13.04 2.61
N SER A 13 -1.67 -14.09 2.49
CA SER A 13 -1.63 -15.06 1.38
C SER A 13 -2.89 -15.07 0.51
N ARG A 14 -3.85 -14.14 0.71
CA ARG A 14 -5.06 -14.12 -0.10
C ARG A 14 -4.77 -13.74 -1.55
N PRO A 15 -5.44 -14.39 -2.52
CA PRO A 15 -5.22 -14.14 -3.94
C PRO A 15 -5.78 -12.78 -4.38
N TRP A 16 -6.86 -12.32 -3.72
CA TRP A 16 -7.62 -11.15 -4.13
C TRP A 16 -7.85 -10.18 -2.97
N TYR A 17 -7.88 -8.90 -3.31
CA TYR A 17 -8.26 -7.79 -2.47
C TYR A 17 -9.36 -7.01 -3.19
N PHE A 18 -10.38 -6.55 -2.46
CA PHE A 18 -11.59 -5.98 -3.05
C PHE A 18 -11.69 -4.48 -2.74
N GLY A 19 -12.02 -3.70 -3.76
CA GLY A 19 -12.15 -2.26 -3.61
C GLY A 19 -12.97 -1.64 -4.73
N THR A 20 -13.42 -0.41 -4.50
CA THR A 20 -14.16 0.40 -5.48
C THR A 20 -13.35 1.62 -5.93
N GLY A 21 -13.67 2.10 -7.12
CA GLY A 21 -13.11 3.33 -7.70
C GLY A 21 -13.86 4.58 -7.25
N MET A 22 -14.22 5.43 -8.21
CA MET A 22 -15.22 6.50 -8.01
C MET A 22 -16.65 5.99 -8.26
N ASP A 23 -16.75 4.84 -8.90
CA ASP A 23 -17.94 4.11 -9.22
C ASP A 23 -18.28 3.09 -8.12
N ASP A 24 -19.54 2.67 -8.09
CA ASP A 24 -20.03 1.67 -7.14
C ASP A 24 -19.71 0.22 -7.57
N THR A 25 -18.90 0.04 -8.61
CA THR A 25 -18.44 -1.26 -9.09
C THR A 25 -17.35 -1.81 -8.18
N VAL A 26 -17.56 -3.01 -7.63
CA VAL A 26 -16.52 -3.71 -6.86
C VAL A 26 -15.57 -4.41 -7.83
N HIS A 27 -14.29 -4.10 -7.70
CA HIS A 27 -13.22 -4.75 -8.46
C HIS A 27 -12.37 -5.61 -7.53
N ALA A 28 -11.86 -6.71 -8.08
CA ALA A 28 -10.84 -7.51 -7.43
C ALA A 28 -9.46 -7.18 -8.00
N TYR A 29 -8.50 -7.11 -7.09
CA TYR A 29 -7.13 -6.73 -7.37
C TYR A 29 -6.20 -7.77 -6.77
N THR A 30 -5.12 -8.08 -7.48
CA THR A 30 -3.99 -8.76 -6.85
C THR A 30 -3.24 -7.80 -5.93
N ARG A 31 -2.37 -8.34 -5.07
CA ARG A 31 -1.52 -7.53 -4.18
C ARG A 31 -0.68 -6.51 -4.94
N GLU A 32 -0.23 -6.88 -6.13
CA GLU A 32 0.63 -6.04 -6.99
C GLU A 32 -0.16 -4.93 -7.68
N GLU A 33 -1.43 -5.19 -8.02
CA GLU A 33 -2.33 -4.22 -8.64
C GLU A 33 -2.87 -3.18 -7.65
N TRP A 34 -2.99 -3.57 -6.37
CA TRP A 34 -3.49 -2.68 -5.33
C TRP A 34 -2.62 -1.44 -5.14
N GLY A 35 -1.29 -1.58 -5.29
CA GLY A 35 -0.36 -0.45 -5.16
C GLY A 35 -0.18 0.03 -3.72
N ILE A 36 -0.03 1.35 -3.53
CA ILE A 36 0.15 1.95 -2.20
C ILE A 36 -1.11 1.69 -1.37
N GLY A 37 -0.97 0.82 -0.36
CA GLY A 37 -2.08 0.30 0.45
C GLY A 37 -2.13 -1.23 0.52
N GLY A 38 -1.41 -1.95 -0.36
CA GLY A 38 -1.42 -3.43 -0.44
C GLY A 38 -0.72 -4.15 0.72
N SER A 39 -0.20 -3.39 1.70
CA SER A 39 0.30 -3.92 2.97
C SER A 39 -0.76 -3.93 4.07
N GLN A 40 -1.86 -3.19 3.93
CA GLN A 40 -2.96 -3.13 4.91
C GLN A 40 -4.31 -2.86 4.21
N PRO A 41 -4.90 -3.86 3.55
CA PRO A 41 -6.21 -3.75 2.89
C PRO A 41 -7.41 -3.71 3.87
N PHE A 42 -7.17 -3.62 5.18
CA PHE A 42 -8.17 -3.71 6.24
C PHE A 42 -8.40 -2.40 7.02
N GLY A 43 -7.81 -1.30 6.56
CA GLY A 43 -7.94 -0.01 7.24
C GLY A 43 -8.89 0.93 6.51
N ASN A 44 -9.57 1.77 7.29
CA ASN A 44 -10.36 2.90 6.80
C ASN A 44 -9.40 4.00 6.27
N TYR A 45 -8.61 3.66 5.28
CA TYR A 45 -7.66 4.56 4.66
C TYR A 45 -8.32 5.14 3.42
N THR A 46 -8.73 6.39 3.52
CA THR A 46 -8.67 7.31 2.39
C THR A 46 -7.27 7.12 1.81
N ALA A 47 -7.15 6.43 0.66
CA ALA A 47 -5.86 6.15 0.06
C ALA A 47 -5.07 7.47 0.03
N HIS A 48 -4.07 7.62 0.92
CA HIS A 48 -3.31 8.86 1.04
C HIS A 48 -2.87 9.21 -0.37
N THR A 49 -3.39 10.33 -0.87
CA THR A 49 -3.39 10.62 -2.29
C THR A 49 -1.96 10.53 -2.79
N VAL A 50 -1.76 9.83 -3.90
CA VAL A 50 -0.45 9.76 -4.56
C VAL A 50 0.12 11.17 -4.76
N THR A 51 -0.75 12.14 -4.98
CA THR A 51 -0.44 13.57 -4.96
C THR A 51 0.28 14.01 -3.69
N GLY A 52 -0.25 13.70 -2.50
CA GLY A 52 0.40 14.03 -1.22
C GLY A 52 1.76 13.36 -1.08
N LEU A 53 1.88 12.09 -1.47
CA LEU A 53 3.17 11.40 -1.46
C LEU A 53 4.18 12.02 -2.44
N VAL A 54 3.74 12.40 -3.64
CA VAL A 54 4.57 13.12 -4.63
C VAL A 54 5.01 14.46 -4.07
N THR A 55 4.10 15.26 -3.50
CA THR A 55 4.41 16.56 -2.92
C THR A 55 5.41 16.45 -1.78
N VAL A 56 5.20 15.53 -0.83
CA VAL A 56 6.13 15.31 0.28
C VAL A 56 7.49 14.84 -0.25
N THR A 57 7.52 13.90 -1.20
CA THR A 57 8.78 13.41 -1.78
C THR A 57 9.53 14.53 -2.51
N ALA A 58 8.82 15.38 -3.25
CA ALA A 58 9.41 16.54 -3.93
C ALA A 58 9.98 17.55 -2.94
N LEU A 59 9.23 17.93 -1.90
CA LEU A 59 9.69 18.84 -0.85
C LEU A 59 10.90 18.28 -0.09
N MET A 60 10.92 16.97 0.15
CA MET A 60 12.03 16.29 0.83
C MET A 60 13.29 16.15 -0.04
N THR A 61 13.20 16.39 -1.36
CA THR A 61 14.35 16.24 -2.26
C THR A 61 15.45 17.26 -1.95
N ILE A 62 15.08 18.52 -1.66
CA ILE A 62 16.05 19.58 -1.33
C ILE A 62 16.83 19.25 -0.03
N PRO A 63 16.18 18.99 1.13
CA PRO A 63 16.91 18.65 2.34
C PRO A 63 17.65 17.31 2.24
N ALA A 64 17.15 16.33 1.47
CA ALA A 64 17.82 15.06 1.26
C ALA A 64 19.14 15.17 0.49
N ILE A 65 19.32 16.24 -0.30
CA ILE A 65 20.58 16.56 -1.00
C ILE A 65 21.44 17.52 -0.16
N LEU A 66 20.82 18.52 0.47
CA LEU A 66 21.55 19.55 1.20
C LEU A 66 22.19 19.00 2.48
N ALA A 67 21.49 18.13 3.23
CA ALA A 67 22.01 17.55 4.48
C ALA A 67 23.33 16.78 4.29
N PRO A 68 23.49 15.87 3.31
CA PRO A 68 24.77 15.19 3.09
C PRO A 68 25.88 16.15 2.62
N VAL A 69 25.56 17.19 1.85
CA VAL A 69 26.55 18.22 1.47
C VAL A 69 27.05 18.97 2.71
N LEU A 70 26.14 19.40 3.59
CA LEU A 70 26.49 20.09 4.83
C LEU A 70 27.25 19.18 5.82
N LEU A 71 26.95 17.88 5.84
CA LEU A 71 27.73 16.89 6.59
C LEU A 71 29.19 16.85 6.13
N ILE A 72 29.44 16.79 4.82
CA ILE A 72 30.80 16.79 4.26
C ILE A 72 31.55 18.06 4.67
N VAL A 73 30.90 19.23 4.59
CA VAL A 73 31.48 20.51 5.01
C VAL A 73 31.78 20.52 6.50
N ALA A 74 30.89 20.01 7.35
CA ALA A 74 31.10 19.95 8.81
C ALA A 74 32.27 19.05 9.19
N ILE A 75 32.42 17.89 8.53
CA ILE A 75 33.55 16.98 8.70
C ILE A 75 34.86 17.65 8.26
N ALA A 76 34.87 18.30 7.08
CA ALA A 76 36.05 19.00 6.57
C ALA A 76 36.50 20.15 7.49
N ARG A 77 35.57 20.77 8.22
CA ARG A 77 35.83 21.82 9.21
C ARG A 77 36.17 21.27 10.60
N LEU A 78 36.25 19.94 10.78
CA LEU A 78 36.49 19.25 12.04
C LEU A 78 35.49 19.65 13.16
N ASN A 79 34.28 20.06 12.79
CA ASN A 79 33.25 20.45 13.75
C ASN A 79 32.36 19.25 14.08
N VAL A 80 32.74 18.52 15.14
CA VAL A 80 32.10 17.26 15.55
C VAL A 80 30.61 17.44 15.86
N GLY A 81 30.23 18.52 16.55
CA GLY A 81 28.82 18.79 16.89
C GLY A 81 27.94 18.96 15.65
N MET A 82 28.41 19.76 14.69
CA MET A 82 27.70 19.95 13.43
C MET A 82 27.69 18.69 12.56
N ALA A 83 28.78 17.91 12.59
CA ALA A 83 28.84 16.64 11.87
C ALA A 83 27.81 15.64 12.40
N LEU A 84 27.66 15.50 13.72
CA LEU A 84 26.64 14.61 14.31
C LEU A 84 25.21 15.07 13.97
N LEU A 85 24.95 16.38 14.02
CA LEU A 85 23.65 16.93 13.64
C LEU A 85 23.31 16.65 12.17
N PHE A 86 24.23 16.93 11.24
CA PHE A 86 23.99 16.68 9.82
C PHE A 86 23.97 15.21 9.46
N LEU A 87 24.65 14.35 10.22
CA LEU A 87 24.53 12.90 10.08
C LEU A 87 23.11 12.45 10.39
N ALA A 88 22.55 12.88 11.52
CA ALA A 88 21.17 12.58 11.89
C ALA A 88 20.17 13.10 10.84
N CYS A 89 20.34 14.36 10.40
CA CYS A 89 19.51 14.94 9.34
C CYS A 89 19.62 14.15 8.02
N THR A 90 20.82 13.75 7.61
CA THR A 90 21.02 12.96 6.38
C THR A 90 20.27 11.65 6.46
N VAL A 91 20.38 10.92 7.57
CA VAL A 91 19.65 9.65 7.75
C VAL A 91 18.14 9.86 7.68
N LEU A 92 17.61 10.88 8.35
CA LEU A 92 16.18 11.18 8.36
C LEU A 92 15.65 11.60 6.97
N PHE A 93 16.29 12.58 6.34
CA PHE A 93 15.82 13.15 5.08
C PHE A 93 16.08 12.23 3.89
N THR A 94 17.28 11.66 3.76
CA THR A 94 17.59 10.72 2.68
C THR A 94 16.84 9.40 2.86
N GLY A 95 16.71 8.91 4.10
CA GLY A 95 15.93 7.71 4.41
C GLY A 95 14.44 7.89 4.06
N GLY A 96 13.82 8.99 4.51
CA GLY A 96 12.43 9.31 4.18
C GLY A 96 12.20 9.50 2.68
N TRP A 97 13.11 10.19 1.99
CA TRP A 97 13.05 10.39 0.53
C TRP A 97 13.14 9.07 -0.25
N LEU A 98 14.04 8.16 0.14
CA LEU A 98 14.16 6.85 -0.50
C LEU A 98 12.91 5.98 -0.30
N LEU A 99 12.30 6.02 0.88
CA LEU A 99 11.03 5.33 1.14
C LEU A 99 9.90 5.90 0.28
N GLY A 100 9.82 7.23 0.15
CA GLY A 100 8.89 7.91 -0.73
C GLY A 100 9.04 7.48 -2.20
N LEU A 101 10.28 7.48 -2.72
CA LEU A 101 10.57 7.02 -4.07
C LEU A 101 10.22 5.55 -4.30
N ARG A 102 10.53 4.67 -3.35
CA ARG A 102 10.17 3.24 -3.46
C ARG A 102 8.66 3.05 -3.51
N SER A 103 7.93 3.80 -2.68
CA SER A 103 6.47 3.80 -2.66
C SER A 103 5.88 4.30 -4.00
N LEU A 104 6.39 5.40 -4.55
CA LEU A 104 5.99 5.93 -5.86
C LEU A 104 6.29 4.95 -7.01
N ARG A 105 7.44 4.27 -6.98
CA ARG A 105 7.77 3.23 -7.97
C ARG A 105 6.80 2.06 -7.93
N ARG A 106 6.43 1.60 -6.73
CA ARG A 106 5.42 0.55 -6.55
C ARG A 106 4.05 0.97 -7.06
N GLU A 107 3.62 2.20 -6.77
CA GLU A 107 2.36 2.73 -7.32
C GLU A 107 2.39 2.81 -8.85
N SER A 108 3.51 3.24 -9.42
CA SER A 108 3.67 3.32 -10.87
C SER A 108 3.58 1.94 -11.52
N ALA A 109 4.24 0.94 -10.95
CA ALA A 109 4.14 -0.46 -11.40
C ALA A 109 2.70 -0.99 -11.27
N ALA A 110 2.06 -0.79 -10.11
CA ALA A 110 0.66 -1.15 -9.89
C ALA A 110 -0.29 -0.45 -10.87
N GLY A 111 -0.02 0.83 -11.16
CA GLY A 111 -0.78 1.61 -12.13
C GLY A 111 -0.65 1.07 -13.55
N LYS A 112 0.54 0.60 -13.95
CA LYS A 112 0.74 -0.07 -15.24
C LYS A 112 -0.06 -1.37 -15.31
N LEU A 113 0.02 -2.22 -14.28
CA LEU A 113 -0.74 -3.48 -14.22
C LEU A 113 -2.26 -3.24 -14.30
N ARG A 114 -2.76 -2.26 -13.55
CA ARG A 114 -4.18 -1.86 -13.60
C ARG A 114 -4.61 -1.40 -14.98
N ARG A 115 -3.81 -0.54 -15.64
CA ARG A 115 -4.10 -0.07 -17.00
C ARG A 115 -4.16 -1.21 -18.02
N LEU A 116 -3.27 -2.20 -17.91
CA LEU A 116 -3.27 -3.36 -18.80
C LEU A 116 -4.54 -4.21 -18.63
N LYS A 117 -5.11 -4.27 -17.42
CA LYS A 117 -6.35 -5.01 -17.11
C LYS A 117 -7.63 -4.15 -17.20
N GLY A 118 -7.51 -2.87 -17.53
CA GLY A 118 -8.65 -1.94 -17.51
C GLY A 118 -9.23 -1.66 -16.11
N LEU A 119 -8.47 -1.96 -15.05
CA LEU A 119 -8.93 -1.78 -13.67
C LEU A 119 -8.81 -0.33 -13.21
N PRO A 120 -9.83 0.25 -12.54
CA PRO A 120 -9.73 1.58 -11.97
C PRO A 120 -8.81 1.58 -10.74
N LYS A 121 -8.46 2.77 -10.27
CA LYS A 121 -7.70 2.91 -9.03
C LYS A 121 -8.58 2.60 -7.82
N PRO A 122 -8.20 1.65 -6.93
CA PRO A 122 -8.94 1.44 -5.70
C PRO A 122 -8.84 2.70 -4.84
N ARG A 123 -9.98 3.24 -4.44
CA ARG A 123 -10.10 4.39 -3.54
C ARG A 123 -10.63 3.98 -2.18
N PHE A 124 -11.54 3.02 -2.16
CA PHE A 124 -12.16 2.50 -0.96
C PHE A 124 -11.97 0.99 -0.90
N ALA A 125 -11.48 0.50 0.23
CA ALA A 125 -11.43 -0.93 0.50
C ALA A 125 -12.83 -1.43 0.84
N VAL A 126 -13.17 -2.60 0.33
CA VAL A 126 -14.46 -3.25 0.58
C VAL A 126 -14.22 -4.53 1.38
N THR A 127 -15.09 -4.79 2.34
CA THR A 127 -15.00 -6.01 3.15
C THR A 127 -15.35 -7.25 2.32
N ASP A 128 -14.81 -8.42 2.70
CA ASP A 128 -15.09 -9.68 2.00
C ASP A 128 -16.60 -9.97 1.93
N ASP A 129 -17.38 -9.61 2.96
CA ASP A 129 -18.85 -9.77 2.97
C ASP A 129 -19.54 -8.88 1.93
N GLN A 130 -19.14 -7.61 1.83
CA GLN A 130 -19.69 -6.70 0.83
C GLN A 130 -19.27 -7.11 -0.58
N ALA A 131 -18.00 -7.49 -0.77
CA ALA A 131 -17.49 -7.94 -2.05
C ALA A 131 -18.19 -9.21 -2.50
N ARG A 132 -18.35 -10.19 -1.60
CA ARG A 132 -19.06 -11.44 -1.87
C ARG A 132 -20.48 -11.17 -2.34
N ARG A 133 -21.28 -10.38 -1.61
CA ARG A 133 -22.65 -10.03 -2.02
C ARG A 133 -22.70 -9.39 -3.40
N TRP A 134 -21.72 -8.55 -3.72
CA TRP A 134 -21.64 -7.91 -5.02
C TRP A 134 -21.36 -8.92 -6.14
N PHE A 135 -20.40 -9.83 -5.94
CA PHE A 135 -20.05 -10.88 -6.92
C PHE A 135 -21.11 -12.00 -7.02
N GLU A 136 -21.90 -12.23 -5.98
CA GLU A 136 -23.10 -13.07 -6.03
C GLU A 136 -24.16 -12.46 -6.97
N ALA A 137 -24.35 -11.14 -6.90
CA ALA A 137 -25.29 -10.42 -7.76
C ALA A 137 -24.75 -10.18 -9.19
N HIS A 138 -23.42 -10.08 -9.35
CA HIS A 138 -22.74 -9.78 -10.61
C HIS A 138 -21.63 -10.80 -10.89
N PRO A 139 -21.92 -11.88 -11.64
CA PRO A 139 -20.94 -12.92 -11.93
C PRO A 139 -19.78 -12.38 -12.77
N ALA A 140 -18.64 -12.09 -12.14
CA ALA A 140 -17.48 -11.46 -12.79
C ALA A 140 -16.26 -12.40 -12.89
N GLY A 141 -16.47 -13.72 -12.91
CA GLY A 141 -15.42 -14.72 -13.12
C GLY A 141 -14.54 -15.04 -11.92
N ILE A 142 -14.87 -14.53 -10.73
CA ILE A 142 -14.19 -14.86 -9.47
C ILE A 142 -15.00 -15.92 -8.72
N PRO A 143 -14.44 -17.11 -8.46
CA PRO A 143 -15.13 -18.14 -7.69
C PRO A 143 -15.47 -17.66 -6.27
N LEU A 144 -16.72 -17.85 -5.85
CA LEU A 144 -17.19 -17.56 -4.49
C LEU A 144 -16.75 -18.67 -3.53
N THR A 145 -15.48 -18.65 -3.11
CA THR A 145 -14.91 -19.66 -2.21
C THR A 145 -14.25 -19.04 -0.99
N ARG A 146 -14.08 -19.85 0.06
CA ARG A 146 -13.44 -19.46 1.33
C ARG A 146 -12.00 -18.97 1.13
N GLU A 147 -11.30 -19.44 0.10
CA GLU A 147 -9.94 -19.02 -0.23
C GLU A 147 -9.90 -17.60 -0.81
N ASN A 148 -10.92 -17.22 -1.60
CA ASN A 148 -11.01 -15.90 -2.22
C ASN A 148 -11.61 -14.85 -1.30
N PHE A 149 -12.47 -15.27 -0.36
CA PHE A 149 -13.18 -14.42 0.60
C PHE A 149 -12.98 -14.94 2.04
N PRO A 150 -11.73 -14.99 2.54
CA PRO A 150 -11.39 -15.65 3.80
C PRO A 150 -12.05 -15.02 5.03
N ASP A 151 -12.36 -13.73 4.99
CA ASP A 151 -12.96 -13.01 6.12
C ASP A 151 -14.49 -12.90 6.01
N SER A 152 -15.13 -13.58 5.04
CA SER A 152 -16.58 -13.54 4.95
C SER A 152 -17.23 -14.29 6.13
N SER A 153 -18.19 -13.63 6.77
CA SER A 153 -18.95 -14.16 7.90
C SER A 153 -20.02 -15.17 7.48
N TYR A 154 -20.31 -15.25 6.18
CA TYR A 154 -21.35 -16.12 5.63
C TYR A 154 -20.81 -17.51 5.28
N PRO A 155 -21.61 -18.58 5.43
CA PRO A 155 -21.23 -19.91 4.96
C PRO A 155 -21.12 -19.93 3.44
N PHE A 156 -20.12 -20.61 2.88
CA PHE A 156 -20.01 -20.85 1.45
C PHE A 156 -20.84 -22.08 1.04
N PRO A 157 -21.23 -22.20 -0.24
CA PRO A 157 -21.94 -23.39 -0.73
C PRO A 157 -21.15 -24.68 -0.40
N GLY A 158 -21.72 -25.55 0.43
CA GLY A 158 -21.10 -26.81 0.88
C GLY A 158 -20.45 -26.75 2.27
N GLU A 159 -20.36 -25.59 2.91
CA GLU A 159 -19.98 -25.48 4.32
C GLU A 159 -21.24 -25.58 5.21
N GLN A 160 -21.21 -26.45 6.22
CA GLN A 160 -22.26 -26.51 7.23
C GLN A 160 -22.11 -25.33 8.22
N PRO A 161 -23.23 -24.76 8.72
CA PRO A 161 -23.24 -23.60 9.60
C PRO A 161 -22.59 -23.86 10.97
#